data_AF-A0A9P5P1R5-F1
#
_entry.id   AF-A0A9P5P1R5-F1
#
_cell.length_a   1.000
_cell.length_b   1.000
_cell.length_c   1.000
_cell.angle_alpha   90.00
_cell.angle_beta   90.00
_cell.angle_gamma   90.00
#
_symmetry.space_group_name_H-M   'P 1'
#
loop_
_entity.id
_entity.type
_entity.pdbx_description
1 polymer ?
#
loop_
_entity_poly.entity_id
_entity_poly.type
_entity_poly.pdbx_seq_one_letter_code
_entity_poly.pdbx_strand_id
1 'polypeptide(L)' 'MASSCQNLISALKDCLKYSDCVIKDGHKPSECLKYHSQDLPEECQSLRKATFECKRGMLDMRKRFRGN' A
#
# COMPACT_ATOMS: atom_id res chain seq x y z
N MET A 1 -18.88 3.56 5.40
CA MET A 1 -18.76 5.00 5.08
C MET A 1 -17.40 5.25 4.44
N ALA A 2 -17.35 5.28 3.10
CA ALA A 2 -16.20 5.58 2.21
C ALA A 2 -14.76 5.26 2.70
N SER A 3 -14.57 4.12 3.36
CA SER A 3 -13.31 3.61 3.92
C SER A 3 -12.53 2.72 2.94
N SER A 4 -12.71 2.92 1.64
CA SER A 4 -12.45 1.91 0.61
C SER A 4 -11.02 1.35 0.59
N CYS A 5 -10.02 2.16 0.99
CA CYS A 5 -8.61 1.75 0.99
C CYS A 5 -7.99 1.69 2.39
N GLN A 6 -8.72 1.99 3.46
CA GLN A 6 -8.14 2.03 4.81
C GLN A 6 -7.59 0.67 5.21
N ASN A 7 -8.33 -0.41 4.98
CA ASN A 7 -7.87 -1.77 5.27
C ASN A 7 -6.58 -2.13 4.52
N LEU A 8 -6.46 -1.73 3.25
CA LEU A 8 -5.26 -1.94 2.44
C LEU A 8 -4.07 -1.12 2.98
N ILE A 9 -4.33 0.12 3.42
CA ILE A 9 -3.31 0.97 4.04
C ILE A 9 -2.84 0.39 5.38
N SER A 10 -3.76 -0.12 6.21
CA SER A 10 -3.44 -0.78 7.49
C SER A 10 -2.56 -1.99 7.25
N ALA A 11 -3.00 -2.89 6.36
CA ALA A 11 -2.26 -4.09 6.00
C ALA A 11 -0.87 -3.77 5.43
N LEU A 12 -0.75 -2.74 4.58
CA LEU A 12 0.53 -2.30 4.06
C LEU A 12 1.47 -1.77 5.17
N LYS A 13 0.95 -1.02 6.14
CA LYS A 13 1.73 -0.54 7.29
C LYS A 13 2.20 -1.69 8.17
N ASP A 14 1.34 -2.68 8.40
CA ASP A 14 1.69 -3.85 9.20
C ASP A 14 2.75 -4.68 8.47
N CYS A 15 2.61 -4.89 7.17
CA CYS A 15 3.63 -5.56 6.37
C CYS A 15 4.98 -4.84 6.41
N LEU A 16 4.99 -3.50 6.33
CA LEU A 16 6.21 -2.70 6.43
C LEU A 16 6.86 -2.73 7.82
N LYS A 17 6.10 -2.90 8.90
CA LYS A 17 6.67 -3.06 10.24
C LYS A 17 7.50 -4.33 10.36
N TYR A 18 7.09 -5.40 9.67
CA TYR A 18 7.77 -6.69 9.68
C TYR A 18 8.77 -6.85 8.53
N SER A 19 8.92 -5.85 7.66
CA SER A 19 9.82 -5.95 6.53
C SER A 19 11.27 -5.70 6.94
N ASP A 20 12.17 -6.34 6.19
CA ASP A 20 13.60 -6.22 6.38
C ASP A 20 14.10 -4.78 6.29
N CYS A 21 13.52 -3.94 5.43
CA CYS A 21 13.94 -2.55 5.30
C CYS A 21 13.71 -1.72 6.58
N VAL A 22 12.68 -2.02 7.38
CA VAL A 22 12.43 -1.31 8.65
C VAL A 22 13.17 -1.99 9.80
N ILE A 23 13.20 -3.33 9.82
CA ILE A 23 13.80 -4.09 10.92
C ILE A 23 15.33 -4.17 10.80
N LYS A 24 15.87 -4.49 9.63
CA LYS A 24 17.32 -4.65 9.40
C LYS A 24 18.00 -3.31 9.18
N ASP A 25 17.46 -2.48 8.29
CA ASP A 25 18.12 -1.22 7.92
C ASP A 25 17.70 -0.02 8.78
N GLY A 26 16.60 -0.14 9.56
CA GLY A 26 16.12 0.95 10.41
C GLY A 26 15.53 2.13 9.63
N HIS A 27 15.23 1.96 8.35
CA HIS A 27 14.67 3.02 7.52
C HIS A 27 13.20 3.30 7.86
N LYS A 28 12.74 4.50 7.51
CA LYS A 28 11.32 4.84 7.64
C LYS A 28 10.50 4.03 6.61
N PRO A 29 9.27 3.58 6.96
CA PRO A 29 8.40 2.87 6.03
C PRO A 29 8.17 3.61 4.70
N SER A 30 8.15 4.94 4.74
CA SER A 30 8.03 5.78 3.54
C SER A 30 9.27 5.75 2.65
N GLU A 31 10.48 5.65 3.22
CA GLU A 31 11.71 5.45 2.44
C GLU A 31 11.76 4.05 1.86
N CYS A 32 11.38 3.03 2.63
CA CYS A 32 11.29 1.65 2.15
C CYS A 32 10.38 1.52 0.92
N LEU A 33 9.24 2.20 0.93
CA LEU A 33 8.34 2.24 -0.23
C LEU A 33 8.91 3.01 -1.42
N LYS A 34 9.76 4.02 -1.20
CA LYS A 34 10.22 4.91 -2.27
C LYS A 34 11.49 4.40 -2.93
N TYR A 35 12.43 3.91 -2.13
CA TYR A 35 13.77 3.51 -2.56
C TYR A 35 13.95 1.99 -2.54
N HIS A 36 13.41 1.29 -1.54
CA HIS A 36 13.60 -0.16 -1.34
C HIS A 36 12.37 -0.99 -1.71
N SER A 37 11.65 -0.56 -2.75
CA SER A 37 10.44 -1.23 -3.24
C SER A 37 10.64 -2.72 -3.53
N GLN A 38 11.84 -3.06 -4.00
CA GLN A 38 12.21 -4.35 -4.58
C GLN A 38 12.69 -5.31 -3.50
N ASP A 39 13.27 -4.78 -2.41
CA ASP A 39 13.75 -5.55 -1.25
C ASP A 39 12.59 -5.92 -0.31
N LEU A 40 11.39 -5.37 -0.53
CA LEU A 40 10.21 -5.73 0.23
C LEU A 40 9.69 -7.11 -0.20
N PRO A 41 9.13 -7.89 0.75
CA PRO A 41 8.52 -9.17 0.43
C PRO A 41 7.35 -9.00 -0.53
N GLU A 42 7.09 -10.05 -1.33
CA GLU A 42 6.06 -10.05 -2.38
C GLU A 42 4.66 -9.65 -1.86
N GLU A 43 4.35 -10.01 -0.62
CA GLU A 43 3.11 -9.62 0.05
C GLU A 43 2.99 -8.10 0.21
N CYS A 44 4.06 -7.42 0.65
CA CYS A 44 4.11 -5.96 0.78
C CYS A 44 4.00 -5.28 -0.60
N GLN A 45 4.63 -5.86 -1.63
CA GLN A 45 4.56 -5.32 -3.00
C GLN A 45 3.13 -5.42 -3.56
N SER A 46 2.46 -6.55 -3.30
CA SER A 46 1.07 -6.79 -3.67
C SER A 46 0.12 -5.81 -2.97
N LEU A 47 0.28 -5.63 -1.66
CA LEU A 47 -0.48 -4.66 -0.88
C LEU A 47 -0.25 -3.24 -1.39
N ARG A 48 0.99 -2.85 -1.70
CA ARG A 48 1.30 -1.54 -2.28
C ARG A 48 0.54 -1.32 -3.58
N LYS A 49 0.56 -2.30 -4.48
CA LYS A 49 -0.16 -2.22 -5.76
C LYS A 49 -1.66 -2.10 -5.56
N ALA A 50 -2.26 -2.94 -4.71
CA ALA A 50 -3.68 -2.87 -4.36
C ALA A 50 -4.06 -1.52 -3.75
N THR A 51 -3.20 -0.97 -2.87
CA THR A 51 -3.42 0.36 -2.26
C THR A 51 -3.36 1.48 -3.30
N PHE A 52 -2.43 1.39 -4.26
CA PHE A 52 -2.32 2.34 -5.37
C PHE A 52 -3.54 2.26 -6.30
N GLU A 53 -3.96 1.06 -6.68
CA GLU A 53 -5.15 0.83 -7.51
C GLU A 53 -6.42 1.32 -6.82
N CYS A 54 -6.55 1.07 -5.53
CA CYS A 54 -7.68 1.55 -4.74
C CYS A 54 -7.72 3.08 -4.68
N LYS A 55 -6.59 3.75 -4.37
CA LYS A 55 -6.50 5.22 -4.39
C LYS A 55 -6.76 5.79 -5.77
N ARG A 56 -6.21 5.16 -6.82
CA ARG A 56 -6.43 5.55 -8.20
C ARG A 56 -7.91 5.39 -8.59
N GLY A 57 -8.60 4.34 -8.15
CA GLY A 57 -10.03 4.15 -8.37
C GLY A 57 -10.92 5.16 -7.63
N MET A 58 -10.46 5.69 -6.48
CA MET A 58 -11.14 6.79 -5.78
C MET A 58 -11.00 8.14 -6.51
N LEU A 59 -9.84 8.40 -7.12
CA LEU A 59 -9.56 9.62 -7.87
C LEU A 59 -10.16 9.58 -9.29
N ASP A 60 -10.13 8.41 -9.92
CA ASP A 60 -10.64 8.21 -11.27
C ASP A 60 -12.15 7.96 -11.26
N MET A 61 -12.90 9.06 -11.41
CA MET A 61 -14.36 9.07 -11.49
C MET A 61 -14.92 8.18 -12.62
N ARG A 62 -14.11 7.79 -13.62
CA ARG A 62 -14.52 6.91 -14.73
C ARG A 62 -14.62 5.43 -14.33
N LYS A 63 -13.98 5.01 -13.24
CA LYS A 63 -14.13 3.67 -12.65
C LYS A 63 -15.11 3.63 -11.48
N ARG A 64 -15.70 4.77 -11.09
CA ARG A 64 -16.85 4.79 -10.19
C ARG A 64 -18.02 4.25 -11.01
N PHE A 65 -18.24 2.95 -10.94
CA PHE A 65 -19.48 2.35 -11.42
C PHE A 65 -20.65 3.18 -10.86
N ARG A 66 -21.32 3.92 -11.74
CA ARG A 66 -22.64 4.47 -11.45
C ARG A 66 -23.58 3.26 -11.44
N GLY A 67 -23.94 2.80 -10.26
CA GLY A 67 -24.88 1.68 -10.12
C GLY A 67 -24.88 1.14 -8.71
N ASN A 68 -25.87 1.58 -7.95
CA ASN A 68 -26.41 0.89 -6.79
C ASN A 68 -27.12 -0.39 -7.24
#